data_AF-A0A7Y4IMV8-F1
#
_entry.id   AF-A0A7Y4IMV8-F1
#
_cell.length_a   1.000
_cell.length_b   1.000
_cell.length_c   1.000
_cell.angle_alpha   90.00
_cell.angle_beta   90.00
_cell.angle_gamma   90.00
#
_symmetry.space_group_name_H-M   'P 1'
#
loop_
_entity.id
_entity.type
_entity.pdbx_description
1 polymer ?
#
loop_
_entity_poly.entity_id
_entity_poly.type
_entity_poly.pdbx_seq_one_letter_code
_entity_poly.pdbx_strand_id
1 'polypeptide(L)'
;MSDLMRRILFLPEAASSLAPRVDRLHFFIIGTTFVVGAGIGLTGLFFLVRYRRGRSPAQEPAMAAPTWMEAAFAGVPLAFFLLWGALGFHDYVWARTPPRDALDVYVTGKQWMWKFAYPDGPGMVGVLHVPTGTPVRLLLTSRDVIHSFYVPAFRMKMDALPGRYTELWFEAVRPGRYRVFCAEYCGLDHSRMRAEVVALEPEAFESWRARQLAQPTWVADESSGEEGTRGPLARRGAVVATRQGCFQCHTIDGTPHIGPSWLGLYGREQPLTSGDSVRADVAYLTESMMDPLAKVVAGYAPVMPSFHGRLSAGEVGALVEYIKSLQPERPEPPPAQEPTYGPLPR
;
A
#
# COMPACT_ATOMS: atom_id res chain seq x y z
N MET A 1 17.06 -22.24 -5.22
CA MET A 1 15.69 -22.78 -5.32
C MET A 1 14.69 -21.81 -5.94
N SER A 2 14.77 -20.50 -5.68
CA SER A 2 13.79 -19.50 -6.14
C SER A 2 13.73 -19.28 -7.66
N ASP A 3 14.86 -19.23 -8.37
CA ASP A 3 14.85 -18.89 -9.80
C ASP A 3 14.29 -19.98 -10.72
N LEU A 4 14.57 -21.25 -10.42
CA LEU A 4 14.03 -22.35 -11.21
C LEU A 4 12.50 -22.39 -11.10
N MET A 5 11.96 -22.28 -9.89
CA MET A 5 10.51 -22.27 -9.67
C MET A 5 9.85 -21.05 -10.31
N ARG A 6 10.46 -19.86 -10.24
CA ARG A 6 9.98 -18.68 -10.95
C ARG A 6 9.89 -18.92 -12.46
N ARG A 7 10.92 -19.54 -13.06
CA ARG A 7 10.92 -19.85 -14.50
C ARG A 7 9.85 -20.88 -14.87
N ILE A 8 9.70 -21.94 -14.08
CA ILE A 8 8.67 -22.98 -14.29
C ILE A 8 7.26 -22.37 -14.23
N LEU A 9 7.03 -21.44 -13.30
CA LEU A 9 5.73 -20.81 -13.08
C LEU A 9 5.55 -19.50 -13.86
N PHE A 10 6.47 -19.17 -14.78
CA PHE A 10 6.46 -17.93 -15.57
C PHE A 10 6.28 -16.66 -14.72
N LEU A 11 6.81 -16.67 -13.50
CA LEU A 11 6.71 -15.54 -12.60
C LEU A 11 7.65 -14.40 -13.05
N PRO A 12 7.19 -13.14 -13.02
CA PRO A 12 8.06 -11.99 -13.26
C PRO A 12 9.22 -11.97 -12.26
N GLU A 13 10.28 -11.22 -12.60
CA GLU A 13 11.39 -11.03 -11.70
C GLU A 13 10.95 -10.47 -10.33
N ALA A 14 11.68 -10.81 -9.27
CA ALA A 14 11.44 -10.28 -7.94
C ALA A 14 12.32 -9.04 -7.74
N ALA A 15 11.70 -7.87 -7.66
CA ALA A 15 12.41 -6.58 -7.62
C ALA A 15 12.03 -5.68 -6.44
N SER A 16 11.28 -6.21 -5.46
CA SER A 16 11.00 -5.55 -4.18
C SER A 16 11.34 -6.43 -2.98
N SER A 17 11.41 -5.84 -1.79
CA SER A 17 11.54 -6.55 -0.51
C SER A 17 10.36 -7.49 -0.19
N LEU A 18 9.17 -7.20 -0.74
CA LEU A 18 7.97 -8.04 -0.59
C LEU A 18 7.99 -9.27 -1.52
N ALA A 19 8.56 -9.15 -2.72
CA ALA A 19 8.46 -10.18 -3.75
C ALA A 19 8.98 -11.56 -3.30
N PRO A 20 10.16 -11.70 -2.65
CA PRO A 20 10.62 -13.00 -2.14
C PRO A 20 9.73 -13.62 -1.06
N ARG A 21 9.03 -12.80 -0.25
CA ARG A 21 8.10 -13.30 0.77
C ARG A 21 6.88 -13.94 0.10
N VAL A 22 6.29 -13.22 -0.86
CA VAL A 22 5.16 -13.70 -1.65
C VAL A 22 5.53 -14.92 -2.49
N ASP A 23 6.69 -14.92 -3.16
CA ASP A 23 7.15 -16.04 -3.97
C ASP A 23 7.30 -17.32 -3.12
N ARG A 24 7.87 -17.24 -1.91
CA ARG A 24 7.97 -18.41 -0.99
C ARG A 24 6.60 -18.96 -0.60
N LEU A 25 5.66 -18.08 -0.27
CA LEU A 25 4.29 -18.45 0.06
C LEU A 25 3.62 -19.15 -1.13
N HIS A 26 3.77 -18.57 -2.32
CA HIS A 26 3.22 -19.08 -3.56
C HIS A 26 3.77 -20.47 -3.92
N PHE A 27 5.09 -20.65 -3.81
CA PHE A 27 5.77 -21.93 -4.03
C PHE A 27 5.30 -23.02 -3.09
N PHE A 28 5.14 -22.68 -1.81
CA PHE A 28 4.63 -23.62 -0.81
C PHE A 28 3.18 -24.03 -1.11
N ILE A 29 2.31 -23.06 -1.43
CA ILE A 29 0.90 -23.32 -1.76
C ILE A 29 0.82 -24.24 -2.96
N ILE A 30 1.49 -23.87 -4.06
CA ILE A 30 1.51 -24.67 -5.29
C ILE A 30 2.05 -26.07 -5.00
N GLY A 31 3.22 -26.18 -4.35
CA GLY A 31 3.81 -27.48 -4.03
C GLY A 31 2.87 -28.37 -3.21
N THR A 32 2.24 -27.81 -2.17
CA THR A 32 1.28 -28.55 -1.33
C THR A 32 0.05 -28.95 -2.12
N THR A 33 -0.51 -28.07 -2.94
CA THR A 33 -1.67 -28.37 -3.81
C THR A 33 -1.34 -29.48 -4.81
N PHE A 34 -0.17 -29.45 -5.45
CA PHE A 34 0.26 -30.51 -6.37
C PHE A 34 0.48 -31.84 -5.66
N VAL A 35 1.12 -31.86 -4.49
CA VAL A 35 1.35 -33.09 -3.71
C VAL A 35 0.02 -33.70 -3.24
N VAL A 36 -0.85 -32.90 -2.63
CA VAL A 36 -2.16 -33.37 -2.14
C VAL A 36 -3.06 -33.78 -3.30
N GLY A 37 -3.12 -32.96 -4.36
CA GLY A 37 -3.90 -33.25 -5.56
C GLY A 37 -3.44 -34.51 -6.27
N ALA A 38 -2.13 -34.71 -6.42
CA ALA A 38 -1.57 -35.95 -6.97
C ALA A 38 -1.87 -37.14 -6.07
N GLY A 39 -1.74 -37.00 -4.74
CA GLY A 39 -2.07 -38.06 -3.79
C GLY A 39 -3.52 -38.51 -3.89
N ILE A 40 -4.46 -37.56 -3.91
CA ILE A 40 -5.89 -37.83 -4.08
C ILE A 40 -6.16 -38.46 -5.46
N GLY A 41 -5.58 -37.89 -6.52
CA GLY A 41 -5.74 -38.37 -7.89
C GLY A 41 -5.21 -39.79 -8.09
N LEU A 42 -4.02 -40.10 -7.57
CA LEU A 42 -3.42 -41.43 -7.63
C LEU A 42 -4.21 -42.45 -6.80
N THR A 43 -4.72 -42.05 -5.62
CA THR A 43 -5.58 -42.90 -4.79
C THR A 43 -6.89 -43.21 -5.52
N GLY A 44 -7.51 -42.20 -6.14
CA GLY A 44 -8.70 -42.37 -6.97
C GLY A 44 -8.44 -43.29 -8.17
N LEU A 45 -7.33 -43.08 -8.89
CA LEU A 45 -6.93 -43.95 -10.00
C LEU A 45 -6.69 -45.40 -9.54
N PHE A 46 -6.02 -45.58 -8.40
CA PHE A 46 -5.82 -46.88 -7.79
C PHE A 46 -7.16 -47.56 -7.49
N PHE A 47 -8.13 -46.85 -6.91
CA PHE A 47 -9.47 -47.41 -6.65
C PHE A 47 -10.21 -47.77 -7.93
N LEU A 48 -10.16 -46.93 -8.97
CA LEU A 48 -10.76 -47.22 -10.26
C LEU A 48 -10.17 -48.49 -10.90
N VAL A 49 -8.85 -48.71 -10.80
CA VAL A 49 -8.18 -49.89 -11.35
C VAL A 49 -8.43 -51.14 -10.50
N ARG A 50 -8.30 -51.01 -9.17
CA ARG A 50 -8.35 -52.12 -8.21
C ARG A 50 -9.77 -52.63 -7.98
N TYR A 51 -10.76 -51.75 -7.98
CA TYR A 51 -12.16 -52.06 -7.69
C TYR A 51 -13.07 -52.03 -8.91
N ARG A 52 -12.50 -52.02 -10.13
CA ARG A 52 -13.23 -52.15 -11.40
C ARG A 52 -14.22 -53.34 -11.38
N ARG A 53 -15.43 -53.09 -11.90
CA ARG A 53 -16.51 -54.07 -12.09
C ARG A 53 -15.97 -55.32 -12.81
N GLY A 54 -16.12 -56.50 -12.19
CA GLY A 54 -15.57 -57.77 -12.66
C GLY A 54 -14.38 -58.33 -11.86
N ARG A 55 -13.74 -57.53 -11.00
CA ARG A 55 -12.66 -57.97 -10.07
C ARG A 55 -13.02 -57.87 -8.58
N SER A 56 -14.16 -57.26 -8.26
CA SER A 56 -14.59 -57.01 -6.88
C SER A 56 -15.75 -57.92 -6.48
N PRO A 57 -15.82 -58.35 -5.20
CA PRO A 57 -16.94 -59.14 -4.68
C PRO A 57 -18.29 -58.43 -4.86
N ALA A 58 -19.37 -59.22 -4.96
CA ALA A 58 -20.74 -58.70 -5.16
C ALA A 58 -21.33 -57.95 -3.95
N GLN A 59 -20.73 -58.07 -2.77
CA GLN A 59 -21.11 -57.35 -1.55
C GLN A 59 -19.91 -56.61 -0.99
N GLU A 60 -20.08 -55.31 -0.74
CA GLU A 60 -19.10 -54.50 -0.02
C GLU A 60 -19.23 -54.76 1.49
N PRO A 61 -18.12 -54.94 2.22
CA PRO A 61 -18.16 -55.03 3.67
C PRO A 61 -18.62 -53.69 4.26
N ALA A 62 -19.61 -53.71 5.15
CA ALA A 62 -20.00 -52.54 5.93
C ALA A 62 -18.87 -52.20 6.93
N MET A 63 -18.05 -51.22 6.59
CA MET A 63 -16.97 -50.73 7.46
C MET A 63 -17.34 -49.36 8.02
N ALA A 64 -17.35 -49.24 9.34
CA ALA A 64 -17.37 -47.95 10.02
C ALA A 64 -15.94 -47.50 10.30
N ALA A 65 -15.62 -46.23 10.00
CA ALA A 65 -14.32 -45.67 10.34
C ALA A 65 -14.19 -45.56 11.87
N PRO A 66 -13.05 -45.94 12.46
CA PRO A 66 -12.83 -45.72 13.89
C PRO A 66 -12.69 -44.21 14.16
N THR A 67 -13.20 -43.74 15.31
CA THR A 67 -13.27 -42.31 15.65
C THR A 67 -11.93 -41.57 15.60
N TRP A 68 -10.80 -42.25 15.88
CA TRP A 68 -9.47 -41.64 15.78
C TRP A 68 -9.13 -41.24 14.33
N MET A 69 -9.65 -41.96 13.34
CA MET A 69 -9.43 -41.67 11.92
C MET A 69 -10.22 -40.44 11.49
N GLU A 70 -11.45 -40.30 11.97
CA GLU A 70 -12.26 -39.09 11.78
C GLU A 70 -11.60 -37.88 12.46
N ALA A 71 -11.12 -38.06 13.70
CA ALA A 71 -10.39 -37.03 14.43
C ALA A 71 -9.10 -36.63 13.72
N ALA A 72 -8.35 -37.58 13.15
CA ALA A 72 -7.16 -37.28 12.36
C ALA A 72 -7.50 -36.56 11.04
N PHE A 73 -8.56 -37.00 10.34
CA PHE A 73 -9.00 -36.43 9.08
C PHE A 73 -9.45 -34.97 9.23
N ALA A 74 -10.11 -34.62 10.34
CA ALA A 74 -10.50 -33.24 10.64
C ALA A 74 -9.35 -32.44 11.27
N GLY A 75 -8.64 -33.05 12.23
CA GLY A 75 -7.64 -32.38 13.06
C GLY A 75 -6.37 -32.00 12.31
N VAL A 76 -5.88 -32.86 11.40
CA VAL A 76 -4.64 -32.60 10.66
C VAL A 76 -4.79 -31.39 9.71
N PRO A 77 -5.82 -31.31 8.85
CA PRO A 77 -6.05 -30.12 8.03
C PRO A 77 -6.31 -28.87 8.87
N LEU A 78 -7.08 -28.98 9.96
CA LEU A 78 -7.36 -27.84 10.85
C LEU A 78 -6.06 -27.28 11.45
N ALA A 79 -5.23 -28.13 12.05
CA ALA A 79 -3.95 -27.72 12.63
C ALA A 79 -3.02 -27.10 11.57
N PHE A 80 -2.98 -27.70 10.38
CA PHE A 80 -2.23 -27.17 9.24
C PHE A 80 -2.69 -25.76 8.84
N PHE A 81 -4.00 -25.55 8.64
CA PHE A 81 -4.54 -24.25 8.25
C PHE A 81 -4.41 -23.20 9.35
N LEU A 82 -4.52 -23.57 10.63
CA LEU A 82 -4.30 -22.64 11.75
C LEU A 82 -2.84 -22.19 11.84
N LEU A 83 -1.89 -23.13 11.77
CA LEU A 83 -0.46 -22.82 11.74
C LEU A 83 -0.13 -21.91 10.55
N TRP A 84 -0.66 -22.25 9.37
CA TRP A 84 -0.45 -21.48 8.17
C TRP A 84 -1.06 -20.07 8.26
N GLY A 85 -2.27 -19.96 8.80
CA GLY A 85 -2.94 -18.68 9.06
C GLY A 85 -2.11 -17.77 9.95
N ALA A 86 -1.49 -18.32 11.01
CA ALA A 86 -0.62 -17.55 11.90
C ALA A 86 0.63 -17.01 11.19
N LEU A 87 1.30 -17.85 10.38
CA LEU A 87 2.48 -17.44 9.60
C LEU A 87 2.11 -16.41 8.52
N GLY A 88 1.02 -16.62 7.80
CA GLY A 88 0.53 -15.68 6.79
C GLY A 88 0.08 -14.35 7.37
N PHE A 89 -0.55 -14.35 8.56
CA PHE A 89 -0.94 -13.14 9.25
C PHE A 89 0.25 -12.28 9.66
N HIS A 90 1.36 -12.89 10.10
CA HIS A 90 2.60 -12.16 10.38
C HIS A 90 3.14 -11.44 9.14
N ASP A 91 3.23 -12.12 8.00
CA ASP A 91 3.68 -11.50 6.74
C ASP A 91 2.67 -10.44 6.22
N TYR A 92 1.37 -10.65 6.44
CA TYR A 92 0.33 -9.66 6.13
C TYR A 92 0.51 -8.37 6.94
N VAL A 93 0.72 -8.48 8.26
CA VAL A 93 0.96 -7.31 9.13
C VAL A 93 2.19 -6.54 8.67
N TRP A 94 3.28 -7.24 8.33
CA TRP A 94 4.48 -6.61 7.77
C TRP A 94 4.17 -5.88 6.46
N ALA A 95 3.50 -6.53 5.51
CA ALA A 95 3.15 -5.93 4.22
C ALA A 95 2.18 -4.75 4.33
N ARG A 96 1.40 -4.65 5.41
CA ARG A 96 0.45 -3.56 5.68
C ARG A 96 0.97 -2.48 6.61
N THR A 97 2.18 -2.63 7.16
CA THR A 97 2.75 -1.66 8.09
C THR A 97 3.96 -0.96 7.46
N PRO A 98 3.78 0.21 6.83
CA PRO A 98 4.90 0.95 6.24
C PRO A 98 5.93 1.38 7.30
N PRO A 99 7.24 1.36 6.96
CA PRO A 99 8.27 1.99 7.76
C PRO A 99 7.99 3.49 7.99
N ARG A 100 8.40 4.02 9.14
CA ARG A 100 8.08 5.40 9.55
C ARG A 100 8.82 6.46 8.75
N ASP A 101 9.92 6.08 8.12
CA ASP A 101 10.86 6.88 7.32
C ASP A 101 10.64 6.70 5.81
N ALA A 102 9.51 6.10 5.42
CA ALA A 102 9.21 5.87 4.01
C ALA A 102 9.00 7.19 3.24
N LEU A 103 9.54 7.25 2.02
CA LEU A 103 9.24 8.32 1.07
C LEU A 103 7.77 8.24 0.66
N ASP A 104 7.03 9.29 0.97
CA ASP A 104 5.63 9.40 0.57
C ASP A 104 5.48 9.81 -0.89
N VAL A 105 4.62 9.11 -1.62
CA VAL A 105 4.21 9.48 -2.99
C VAL A 105 2.70 9.38 -3.10
N TYR A 106 2.07 10.47 -3.51
CA TYR A 106 0.64 10.53 -3.77
C TYR A 106 0.35 10.01 -5.17
N VAL A 107 -0.53 9.01 -5.26
CA VAL A 107 -0.90 8.35 -6.51
C VAL A 107 -2.37 8.62 -6.77
N THR A 108 -2.68 9.17 -7.94
CA THR A 108 -4.05 9.42 -8.37
C THR A 108 -4.33 8.63 -9.65
N GLY A 109 -5.33 7.75 -9.59
CA GLY A 109 -5.93 7.13 -10.76
C GLY A 109 -6.98 8.06 -11.40
N LYS A 110 -7.01 8.08 -12.73
CA LYS A 110 -8.07 8.67 -13.55
C LYS A 110 -8.17 7.85 -14.83
N GLN A 111 -9.32 7.72 -15.47
CA GLN A 111 -9.45 7.16 -16.82
C GLN A 111 -8.60 7.97 -17.82
N TRP A 112 -7.57 7.42 -18.46
CA TRP A 112 -6.86 6.16 -18.20
C TRP A 112 -5.35 6.43 -18.04
N MET A 113 -4.99 7.04 -16.91
CA MET A 113 -3.68 7.55 -16.57
C MET A 113 -3.41 7.44 -15.06
N TRP A 114 -2.13 7.39 -14.71
CA TRP A 114 -1.66 7.47 -13.33
C TRP A 114 -0.89 8.77 -13.14
N LYS A 115 -1.24 9.54 -12.12
CA LYS A 115 -0.50 10.72 -11.69
C LYS A 115 0.21 10.43 -10.37
N PHE A 116 1.46 10.86 -10.28
CA PHE A 116 2.32 10.73 -9.11
C PHE A 116 2.70 12.12 -8.63
N ALA A 117 2.66 12.38 -7.32
CA ALA A 117 3.13 13.64 -6.75
C ALA A 117 3.96 13.37 -5.50
N TYR A 118 5.11 14.04 -5.40
CA TYR A 118 6.01 13.96 -4.26
C TYR A 118 5.79 15.18 -3.34
N PRO A 119 5.89 15.04 -2.00
CA PRO A 119 5.69 16.11 -1.02
C PRO A 119 6.38 17.43 -1.38
N ASP A 120 7.66 17.34 -1.72
CA ASP A 120 8.48 18.50 -2.04
C ASP A 120 8.75 18.67 -3.53
N GLY A 121 8.01 17.96 -4.37
CA GLY A 121 8.49 17.62 -5.70
C GLY A 121 7.43 17.69 -6.81
N PRO A 122 7.85 17.28 -8.01
CA PRO A 122 7.04 17.37 -9.21
C PRO A 122 5.81 16.47 -9.25
N GLY A 123 4.75 16.94 -9.91
CA GLY A 123 3.69 16.06 -10.39
C GLY A 123 4.11 15.37 -11.69
N MET A 124 4.19 14.04 -11.71
CA MET A 124 4.52 13.23 -12.88
C MET A 124 3.29 12.46 -13.37
N VAL A 125 3.24 12.19 -14.67
CA VAL A 125 2.20 11.33 -15.28
C VAL A 125 2.86 10.12 -15.91
N GLY A 126 2.33 8.93 -15.63
CA GLY A 126 2.73 7.68 -16.26
C GLY A 126 4.08 7.12 -15.81
N VAL A 127 4.93 7.88 -15.12
CA VAL A 127 6.23 7.41 -14.64
C VAL A 127 6.46 7.82 -13.17
N LEU A 128 6.62 6.83 -12.30
CA LEU A 128 7.00 6.96 -10.90
C LEU A 128 8.51 6.69 -10.78
N HIS A 129 9.29 7.64 -10.29
CA HIS A 129 10.71 7.44 -10.00
C HIS A 129 10.88 7.18 -8.50
N VAL A 130 11.70 6.21 -8.15
CA VAL A 130 11.97 5.85 -6.75
C VAL A 130 13.43 5.49 -6.57
N PRO A 131 14.02 5.78 -5.38
CA PRO A 131 15.34 5.28 -5.05
C PRO A 131 15.29 3.78 -4.67
N THR A 132 16.32 3.04 -5.03
CA THR A 132 16.57 1.69 -4.53
C THR A 132 16.98 1.72 -3.05
N GLY A 133 16.67 0.65 -2.31
CA GLY A 133 17.05 0.52 -0.89
C GLY A 133 16.36 1.49 0.07
N THR A 134 15.37 2.27 -0.41
CA THR A 134 14.58 3.18 0.42
C THR A 134 13.12 2.71 0.45
N PRO A 135 12.49 2.62 1.63
CA PRO A 135 11.06 2.37 1.72
C PRO A 135 10.26 3.50 1.05
N VAL A 136 9.30 3.15 0.21
CA VAL A 136 8.40 4.07 -0.47
C VAL A 136 6.97 3.71 -0.07
N ARG A 137 6.22 4.69 0.43
CA ARG A 137 4.80 4.56 0.74
C ARG A 137 4.00 5.29 -0.33
N LEU A 138 3.12 4.56 -1.01
CA LEU A 138 2.17 5.15 -1.95
C LEU A 138 0.84 5.38 -1.24
N LEU A 139 0.31 6.59 -1.39
CA LEU A 139 -1.01 6.99 -0.94
C LEU A 139 -1.90 7.10 -2.17
N LEU A 140 -2.80 6.14 -2.36
CA LEU A 140 -3.56 5.97 -3.60
C LEU A 140 -4.99 6.45 -3.44
N THR A 141 -5.46 7.21 -4.42
CA THR A 141 -6.87 7.61 -4.54
C THR A 141 -7.27 7.65 -6.02
N SER A 142 -8.57 7.80 -6.28
CA SER A 142 -9.09 7.99 -7.63
C SER A 142 -9.89 9.28 -7.75
N ARG A 143 -9.82 9.91 -8.94
CA ARG A 143 -10.68 11.06 -9.30
C ARG A 143 -11.99 10.67 -9.97
N ASP A 144 -12.19 9.40 -10.33
CA ASP A 144 -13.38 8.94 -11.05
C ASP A 144 -13.91 7.59 -10.54
N VAL A 145 -13.43 6.48 -11.11
CA VAL A 145 -13.87 5.10 -10.82
C VAL A 145 -12.80 4.35 -10.04
N ILE A 146 -13.09 3.12 -9.62
CA ILE A 146 -12.08 2.28 -8.97
C ILE A 146 -11.00 1.91 -9.99
N HIS A 147 -9.73 2.01 -9.58
CA HIS A 147 -8.58 1.46 -10.29
C HIS A 147 -7.78 0.57 -9.34
N SER A 148 -6.81 -0.18 -9.83
CA SER A 148 -5.88 -0.93 -8.97
C SER A 148 -4.45 -0.80 -9.47
N PHE A 149 -3.57 -0.25 -8.63
CA PHE A 149 -2.18 -0.02 -8.98
C PHE A 149 -1.39 -1.30 -8.78
N TYR A 150 -1.04 -1.99 -9.87
CA TYR A 150 -0.38 -3.29 -9.81
C TYR A 150 1.01 -3.26 -10.44
N VAL A 151 2.03 -3.64 -9.68
CA VAL A 151 3.41 -3.84 -10.17
C VAL A 151 3.78 -5.31 -9.98
N PRO A 152 3.68 -6.14 -11.04
CA PRO A 152 3.91 -7.58 -10.93
C PRO A 152 5.27 -7.93 -10.35
N ALA A 153 6.34 -7.24 -10.80
CA ALA A 153 7.71 -7.50 -10.33
C ALA A 153 7.89 -7.24 -8.82
N PHE A 154 7.01 -6.43 -8.22
CA PHE A 154 7.06 -6.10 -6.80
C PHE A 154 6.06 -6.92 -5.97
N ARG A 155 5.23 -7.76 -6.62
CA ARG A 155 4.13 -8.53 -6.00
C ARG A 155 3.17 -7.67 -5.18
N MET A 156 3.00 -6.41 -5.58
CA MET A 156 2.19 -5.44 -4.86
C MET A 156 1.03 -4.97 -5.73
N LYS A 157 -0.17 -4.97 -5.16
CA LYS A 157 -1.35 -4.33 -5.74
C LYS A 157 -2.17 -3.66 -4.65
N MET A 158 -2.73 -2.50 -4.94
CA MET A 158 -3.72 -1.85 -4.08
C MET A 158 -4.71 -1.05 -4.90
N ASP A 159 -5.96 -1.09 -4.48
CA ASP A 159 -7.03 -0.40 -5.18
C ASP A 159 -6.99 1.09 -4.87
N ALA A 160 -7.06 1.92 -5.90
CA ALA A 160 -7.21 3.36 -5.80
C ALA A 160 -8.69 3.70 -5.86
N LEU A 161 -9.20 4.27 -4.77
CA LEU A 161 -10.64 4.38 -4.52
C LEU A 161 -11.08 5.85 -4.56
N PRO A 162 -12.23 6.18 -5.19
CA PRO A 162 -12.78 7.52 -5.08
C PRO A 162 -13.17 7.86 -3.64
N GLY A 163 -12.93 9.11 -3.23
CA GLY A 163 -13.37 9.63 -1.92
C GLY A 163 -12.57 9.15 -0.70
N ARG A 164 -11.59 8.25 -0.85
CA ARG A 164 -10.71 7.81 0.24
C ARG A 164 -9.30 7.50 -0.27
N TYR A 165 -8.34 7.43 0.67
CA TYR A 165 -7.00 6.94 0.38
C TYR A 165 -6.84 5.50 0.83
N THR A 166 -6.13 4.72 0.02
CA THR A 166 -5.52 3.46 0.43
C THR A 166 -4.01 3.65 0.49
N GLU A 167 -3.35 2.78 1.23
CA GLU A 167 -1.89 2.80 1.32
C GLU A 167 -1.29 1.47 0.88
N LEU A 168 -0.15 1.53 0.22
CA LEU A 168 0.72 0.39 0.01
C LEU A 168 2.16 0.88 0.20
N TRP A 169 3.07 -0.02 0.54
CA TRP A 169 4.48 0.31 0.61
C TRP A 169 5.34 -0.77 0.00
N PHE A 170 6.53 -0.38 -0.43
CA PHE A 170 7.53 -1.29 -0.97
C PHE A 170 8.92 -0.69 -0.83
N GLU A 171 9.93 -1.52 -0.97
CA GLU A 171 11.32 -1.09 -1.13
C GLU A 171 11.84 -1.75 -2.41
N ALA A 172 12.28 -0.96 -3.38
CA ALA A 172 12.85 -1.47 -4.62
C ALA A 172 14.29 -1.93 -4.38
N VAL A 173 14.62 -3.17 -4.73
CA VAL A 173 15.93 -3.75 -4.40
C VAL A 173 16.93 -3.74 -5.57
N ARG A 174 16.46 -3.41 -6.78
CA ARG A 174 17.30 -3.37 -7.99
C ARG A 174 16.90 -2.20 -8.89
N PRO A 175 17.85 -1.44 -9.45
CA PRO A 175 17.54 -0.43 -10.44
C PRO A 175 16.90 -1.06 -11.68
N GLY A 176 15.97 -0.35 -12.31
CA GLY A 176 15.26 -0.86 -13.48
C GLY A 176 13.95 -0.15 -13.77
N ARG A 177 13.31 -0.54 -14.87
CA ARG A 177 11.99 -0.05 -15.28
C ARG A 177 10.97 -1.18 -15.15
N TYR A 178 10.00 -1.01 -14.28
CA TYR A 178 8.99 -2.01 -13.95
C TYR A 178 7.63 -1.54 -14.42
N ARG A 179 6.90 -2.41 -15.13
CA ARG A 179 5.58 -2.07 -15.66
C ARG A 179 4.54 -2.00 -14.54
N VAL A 180 3.71 -0.97 -14.59
CA VAL A 180 2.48 -0.82 -13.81
C VAL A 180 1.29 -1.14 -14.71
N PHE A 181 0.34 -1.90 -14.18
CA PHE A 181 -0.96 -2.17 -14.80
C PHE A 181 -2.09 -1.62 -13.93
N CYS A 182 -3.18 -1.20 -14.56
CA CYS A 182 -4.47 -1.13 -13.87
C CYS A 182 -5.02 -2.55 -13.73
N ALA A 183 -5.31 -2.99 -12.51
CA ALA A 183 -5.80 -4.34 -12.20
C ALA A 183 -7.24 -4.38 -11.67
N GLU A 184 -8.00 -3.30 -11.85
CA GLU A 184 -9.45 -3.24 -11.59
C GLU A 184 -10.14 -2.67 -12.83
N TYR A 185 -11.24 -3.29 -13.26
CA TYR A 185 -11.89 -2.89 -14.51
C TYR A 185 -12.45 -1.46 -14.41
N CYS A 186 -11.87 -0.55 -15.18
CA CYS A 186 -12.13 0.88 -15.08
C CYS A 186 -12.65 1.50 -16.39
N GLY A 187 -13.22 0.70 -17.30
CA GLY A 187 -13.85 1.15 -18.54
C GLY A 187 -13.10 0.78 -19.83
N LEU A 188 -13.46 1.44 -20.94
CA LEU A 188 -13.09 1.03 -22.31
C LEU A 188 -11.58 0.91 -22.56
N ASP A 189 -10.76 1.80 -21.99
CA ASP A 189 -9.31 1.77 -22.18
C ASP A 189 -8.55 1.19 -20.97
N HIS A 190 -9.24 0.39 -20.14
CA HIS A 190 -8.67 -0.29 -18.97
C HIS A 190 -7.35 -1.03 -19.29
N SER A 191 -7.29 -1.76 -20.41
CA SER A 191 -6.10 -2.53 -20.81
C SER A 191 -4.90 -1.68 -21.27
N ARG A 192 -5.14 -0.41 -21.60
CA ARG A 192 -4.11 0.57 -21.97
C ARG A 192 -3.68 1.46 -20.81
N MET A 193 -4.41 1.45 -19.70
CA MET A 193 -4.07 2.19 -18.48
C MET A 193 -2.81 1.63 -17.82
N ARG A 194 -1.65 2.06 -18.30
CA ARG A 194 -0.32 1.60 -17.90
C ARG A 194 0.50 2.76 -17.36
N ALA A 195 1.48 2.42 -16.53
CA ALA A 195 2.52 3.33 -16.07
C ALA A 195 3.83 2.55 -15.89
N GLU A 196 4.87 3.21 -15.41
CA GLU A 196 6.15 2.59 -15.08
C GLU A 196 6.65 3.06 -13.71
N VAL A 197 7.29 2.15 -12.99
CA VAL A 197 8.15 2.48 -11.86
C VAL A 197 9.59 2.40 -12.33
N VAL A 198 10.33 3.50 -12.24
CA VAL A 198 11.75 3.60 -12.55
C VAL A 198 12.50 3.64 -11.22
N ALA A 199 13.06 2.50 -10.83
CA ALA A 199 13.95 2.42 -9.68
C ALA A 199 15.34 2.90 -10.11
N LEU A 200 15.82 3.94 -9.46
CA LEU A 200 17.12 4.55 -9.68
C LEU A 200 18.02 4.28 -8.48
N GLU A 201 19.33 4.27 -8.70
CA GLU A 201 20.27 4.36 -7.58
C GLU A 201 20.04 5.67 -6.79
N PRO A 202 20.26 5.70 -5.46
CA PRO A 202 19.92 6.86 -4.63
C PRO A 202 20.49 8.19 -5.14
N GLU A 203 21.75 8.20 -5.56
CA GLU A 203 22.45 9.38 -6.10
C GLU A 203 21.82 9.87 -7.41
N ALA A 204 21.41 8.93 -8.27
CA ALA A 204 20.74 9.23 -9.53
C ALA A 204 19.31 9.74 -9.30
N PHE A 205 18.61 9.22 -8.28
CA PHE A 205 17.31 9.71 -7.84
C PHE A 205 17.39 11.15 -7.34
N GLU A 206 18.34 11.47 -6.46
CA GLU A 206 18.53 12.83 -5.96
C GLU A 206 18.92 13.80 -7.09
N SER A 207 19.81 13.37 -7.98
CA SER A 207 20.16 14.16 -9.16
C SER A 207 18.95 14.41 -10.08
N TRP A 208 18.10 13.40 -10.28
CA TRP A 208 16.85 13.54 -11.03
C TRP A 208 15.91 14.51 -10.33
N ARG A 209 15.68 14.34 -9.02
CA ARG A 209 14.80 15.18 -8.20
C ARG A 209 15.25 16.65 -8.20
N ALA A 210 16.55 16.91 -8.07
CA ALA A 210 17.12 18.25 -8.14
C ALA A 210 16.91 18.90 -9.52
N ARG A 211 17.12 18.16 -10.61
CA ARG A 211 16.85 18.66 -11.98
C ARG A 211 15.38 18.99 -12.18
N GLN A 212 14.49 18.12 -11.69
CA GLN A 212 13.06 18.36 -11.73
C GLN A 212 12.72 19.66 -10.99
N LEU A 213 13.21 19.84 -9.77
CA LEU A 213 12.96 21.06 -9.00
C LEU A 213 13.49 22.34 -9.66
N ALA A 214 14.62 22.25 -10.37
CA ALA A 214 15.22 23.38 -11.08
C ALA A 214 14.51 23.74 -12.40
N GLN A 215 13.81 22.79 -13.02
CA GLN A 215 13.07 22.99 -14.27
C GLN A 215 11.66 22.42 -14.13
N PRO A 216 10.72 23.20 -13.57
CA PRO A 216 9.35 22.73 -13.39
C PRO A 216 8.64 22.58 -14.74
N THR A 217 8.78 21.40 -15.38
CA THR A 217 8.05 21.02 -16.59
C THR A 217 6.70 20.38 -16.26
N TRP A 218 6.17 20.58 -15.05
CA TRP A 218 4.87 20.03 -14.66
C TRP A 218 3.80 20.66 -15.53
N VAL A 219 2.90 19.84 -16.06
CA VAL A 219 1.57 20.31 -16.44
C VAL A 219 0.93 20.79 -15.15
N ALA A 220 1.06 22.09 -14.87
CA ALA A 220 0.15 22.79 -14.01
C ALA A 220 -1.24 22.42 -14.54
N ASP A 221 -2.07 21.85 -13.69
CA ASP A 221 -3.49 21.86 -13.93
C ASP A 221 -3.82 23.34 -14.17
N GLU A 222 -4.19 23.72 -15.40
CA GLU A 222 -4.44 25.11 -15.84
C GLU A 222 -5.54 25.82 -15.01
N SER A 223 -6.08 25.15 -13.99
CA SER A 223 -7.09 25.65 -13.06
C SER A 223 -6.54 26.34 -11.81
N SER A 224 -5.23 26.42 -11.58
CA SER A 224 -4.70 27.18 -10.43
C SER A 224 -3.41 27.93 -10.75
N GLY A 225 -3.56 29.20 -11.18
CA GLY A 225 -2.46 30.15 -11.19
C GLY A 225 -2.00 30.47 -9.77
N GLU A 226 -0.72 30.27 -9.51
CA GLU A 226 0.20 31.18 -8.78
C GLU A 226 1.51 30.47 -8.43
N GLU A 227 2.61 31.19 -8.64
CA GLU A 227 4.00 30.75 -8.53
C GLU A 227 4.55 30.72 -7.08
N GLY A 228 5.38 29.71 -6.79
CA GLY A 228 6.68 29.90 -6.12
C GLY A 228 6.79 29.89 -4.58
N THR A 229 7.57 28.93 -4.05
CA THR A 229 8.44 29.14 -2.86
C THR A 229 8.32 28.14 -1.69
N ARG A 230 9.33 27.35 -1.28
CA ARG A 230 9.42 26.50 -0.03
C ARG A 230 8.34 25.42 0.20
N GLY A 231 8.70 24.18 -0.18
CA GLY A 231 7.88 22.97 -0.07
C GLY A 231 6.63 23.04 -0.95
N PRO A 232 6.69 22.63 -2.24
CA PRO A 232 5.58 22.81 -3.18
C PRO A 232 4.21 22.39 -2.64
N LEU A 233 4.10 21.30 -1.87
CA LEU A 233 2.80 20.82 -1.39
C LEU A 233 2.41 21.30 0.00
N ALA A 234 3.28 21.29 1.01
CA ALA A 234 2.90 21.77 2.36
C ALA A 234 2.55 23.27 2.36
N ARG A 235 3.30 24.11 1.63
CA ARG A 235 2.92 25.53 1.49
C ARG A 235 1.66 25.70 0.65
N ARG A 236 1.49 24.93 -0.42
CA ARG A 236 0.22 24.88 -1.16
C ARG A 236 -0.93 24.48 -0.24
N GLY A 237 -0.70 23.56 0.70
CA GLY A 237 -1.65 23.16 1.72
C GLY A 237 -2.05 24.29 2.63
N ALA A 238 -1.08 25.09 3.10
CA ALA A 238 -1.38 26.30 3.86
C ALA A 238 -2.26 27.28 3.07
N VAL A 239 -1.95 27.51 1.79
CA VAL A 239 -2.75 28.37 0.89
C VAL A 239 -4.16 27.82 0.70
N VAL A 240 -4.30 26.52 0.44
CA VAL A 240 -5.60 25.84 0.31
C VAL A 240 -6.37 25.96 1.62
N ALA A 241 -5.73 25.75 2.77
CA ALA A 241 -6.36 25.84 4.09
C ALA A 241 -6.92 27.25 4.34
N THR A 242 -6.19 28.29 3.95
CA THR A 242 -6.68 29.68 3.99
C THR A 242 -7.83 29.89 3.02
N ARG A 243 -7.69 29.52 1.75
CA ARG A 243 -8.69 29.75 0.68
C ARG A 243 -10.01 29.02 0.94
N GLN A 244 -9.93 27.81 1.50
CA GLN A 244 -11.07 26.94 1.78
C GLN A 244 -11.65 27.16 3.18
N GLY A 245 -11.12 28.14 3.93
CA GLY A 245 -11.63 28.54 5.23
C GLY A 245 -11.36 27.54 6.36
N CYS A 246 -10.42 26.61 6.20
CA CYS A 246 -10.11 25.61 7.23
C CYS A 246 -9.71 26.26 8.56
N PHE A 247 -8.99 27.39 8.51
CA PHE A 247 -8.57 28.13 9.70
C PHE A 247 -9.69 28.89 10.42
N GLN A 248 -10.90 28.92 9.87
CA GLN A 248 -12.07 29.45 10.60
C GLN A 248 -12.53 28.50 11.69
N CYS A 249 -12.15 27.22 11.61
CA CYS A 249 -12.52 26.20 12.59
C CYS A 249 -11.31 25.53 13.24
N HIS A 250 -10.19 25.41 12.53
CA HIS A 250 -8.99 24.73 13.01
C HIS A 250 -7.84 25.71 13.30
N THR A 251 -7.09 25.41 14.34
CA THR A 251 -5.88 26.16 14.74
C THR A 251 -4.63 25.35 14.44
N ILE A 252 -3.46 25.99 14.51
CA ILE A 252 -2.15 25.38 14.25
C ILE A 252 -1.17 25.58 15.41
N ASP A 253 -1.64 26.11 16.53
CA ASP A 253 -0.84 26.51 17.70
C ASP A 253 -1.10 25.62 18.93
N GLY A 254 -1.98 24.63 18.80
CA GLY A 254 -2.36 23.72 19.89
C GLY A 254 -3.61 24.12 20.66
N THR A 255 -4.18 25.29 20.39
CA THR A 255 -5.39 25.76 21.08
C THR A 255 -6.65 25.05 20.56
N PRO A 256 -7.53 24.51 21.43
CA PRO A 256 -8.82 23.98 20.99
C PRO A 256 -9.70 25.10 20.41
N HIS A 257 -10.40 24.83 19.31
CA HIS A 257 -11.35 25.75 18.71
C HIS A 257 -12.65 25.02 18.29
N ILE A 258 -13.31 25.42 17.21
CA ILE A 258 -14.50 24.74 16.68
C ILE A 258 -14.15 23.32 16.22
N GLY A 259 -12.95 23.13 15.67
CA GLY A 259 -12.33 21.84 15.38
C GLY A 259 -10.98 21.67 16.10
N PRO A 260 -10.39 20.47 16.06
CA PRO A 260 -9.11 20.19 16.69
C PRO A 260 -7.96 20.98 16.04
N SER A 261 -6.97 21.35 16.86
CA SER A 261 -5.70 21.90 16.39
C SER A 261 -4.95 20.87 15.54
N TRP A 262 -4.27 21.34 14.49
CA TRP A 262 -3.42 20.52 13.63
C TRP A 262 -1.99 20.32 14.18
N LEU A 263 -1.58 21.11 15.18
CA LEU A 263 -0.26 20.99 15.80
C LEU A 263 -0.10 19.61 16.45
N GLY A 264 0.88 18.81 15.99
CA GLY A 264 1.12 17.46 16.50
C GLY A 264 -0.03 16.48 16.25
N LEU A 265 -0.96 16.80 15.33
CA LEU A 265 -2.13 15.96 15.07
C LEU A 265 -1.75 14.68 14.32
N TYR A 266 -0.96 14.80 13.26
CA TYR A 266 -0.61 13.65 12.42
C TYR A 266 0.06 12.52 13.22
N GLY A 267 -0.48 11.32 13.10
CA GLY A 267 0.03 10.11 13.76
C GLY A 267 -0.39 9.95 15.23
N ARG A 268 -1.07 10.93 15.83
CA ARG A 268 -1.63 10.86 17.20
C ARG A 268 -2.94 10.07 17.23
N GLU A 269 -3.16 9.30 18.29
CA GLU A 269 -4.46 8.65 18.56
C GLU A 269 -5.50 9.69 19.02
N GLN A 270 -6.66 9.70 18.36
CA GLN A 270 -7.78 10.59 18.64
C GLN A 270 -8.96 9.78 19.16
N PRO A 271 -9.48 10.08 20.37
CA PRO A 271 -10.74 9.49 20.83
C PRO A 271 -11.90 10.02 19.98
N LEU A 272 -12.85 9.15 19.64
CA LEU A 272 -14.05 9.47 18.88
C LEU A 272 -15.27 9.57 19.80
N THR A 273 -16.27 10.33 19.38
CA THR A 273 -17.56 10.43 20.10
C THR A 273 -18.29 9.09 20.21
N SER A 274 -18.00 8.12 19.32
CA SER A 274 -18.53 6.74 19.40
C SER A 274 -17.96 5.93 20.57
N GLY A 275 -16.88 6.39 21.21
CA GLY A 275 -16.14 5.66 22.24
C GLY A 275 -14.89 4.93 21.73
N ASP A 276 -14.72 4.80 20.41
CA ASP A 276 -13.52 4.23 19.79
C ASP A 276 -12.36 5.23 19.74
N SER A 277 -11.17 4.79 19.37
CA SER A 277 -10.04 5.67 19.02
C SER A 277 -9.57 5.42 17.59
N VAL A 278 -9.14 6.47 16.92
CA VAL A 278 -8.58 6.40 15.57
C VAL A 278 -7.24 7.11 15.50
N ARG A 279 -6.29 6.52 14.79
CA ARG A 279 -5.02 7.17 14.51
C ARG A 279 -5.23 8.26 13.46
N ALA A 280 -4.70 9.45 13.72
CA ALA A 280 -4.75 10.57 12.76
C ALA A 280 -3.75 10.38 11.60
N ASP A 281 -3.95 9.33 10.81
CA ASP A 281 -3.21 9.03 9.60
C ASP A 281 -3.81 9.75 8.36
N VAL A 282 -3.23 9.51 7.18
CA VAL A 282 -3.66 10.18 5.94
C VAL A 282 -5.11 9.80 5.57
N ALA A 283 -5.50 8.55 5.83
CA ALA A 283 -6.84 8.07 5.51
C ALA A 283 -7.87 8.76 6.39
N TYR A 284 -7.62 8.83 7.70
CA TYR A 284 -8.46 9.55 8.64
C TYR A 284 -8.57 11.03 8.29
N LEU A 285 -7.44 11.73 8.09
CA LEU A 285 -7.47 13.17 7.78
C LEU A 285 -8.22 13.46 6.48
N THR A 286 -8.09 12.59 5.48
CA THR A 286 -8.86 12.73 4.23
C THR A 286 -10.34 12.46 4.44
N GLU A 287 -10.68 11.37 5.13
CA GLU A 287 -12.06 11.03 5.46
C GLU A 287 -12.71 12.17 6.25
N SER A 288 -12.02 12.77 7.22
CA SER A 288 -12.52 13.95 7.94
C SER A 288 -12.79 15.15 7.02
N MET A 289 -12.07 15.32 5.92
CA MET A 289 -12.35 16.38 4.94
C MET A 289 -13.50 16.02 3.98
N MET A 290 -13.61 14.76 3.58
CA MET A 290 -14.60 14.30 2.59
C MET A 290 -15.95 13.94 3.22
N ASP A 291 -15.91 13.22 4.33
CA ASP A 291 -17.03 12.78 5.15
C ASP A 291 -16.78 13.10 6.64
N PRO A 292 -16.84 14.39 7.02
CA PRO A 292 -16.51 14.86 8.37
C PRO A 292 -17.36 14.28 9.49
N LEU A 293 -18.55 13.74 9.16
CA LEU A 293 -19.49 13.21 10.14
C LEU A 293 -19.27 11.72 10.44
N ALA A 294 -18.46 11.03 9.62
CA ALA A 294 -18.18 9.61 9.79
C ALA A 294 -17.42 9.30 11.10
N LYS A 295 -16.45 10.14 11.48
CA LYS A 295 -15.57 9.93 12.64
C LYS A 295 -15.25 11.23 13.36
N VAL A 296 -16.19 11.67 14.19
CA VAL A 296 -16.09 12.91 14.98
C VAL A 296 -15.23 12.70 16.22
N VAL A 297 -14.20 13.54 16.40
CA VAL A 297 -13.34 13.54 17.59
C VAL A 297 -14.15 13.90 18.83
N ALA A 298 -13.96 13.14 19.91
CA ALA A 298 -14.61 13.36 21.19
C ALA A 298 -14.32 14.79 21.69
N GLY A 299 -15.38 15.49 22.12
CA GLY A 299 -15.29 16.87 22.59
C GLY A 299 -15.52 17.93 21.52
N TYR A 300 -15.74 17.56 20.26
CA TYR A 300 -16.10 18.48 19.18
C TYR A 300 -17.49 18.20 18.62
N ALA A 301 -18.18 19.26 18.20
CA ALA A 301 -19.49 19.17 17.59
C ALA A 301 -19.38 18.76 16.09
N PRO A 302 -20.36 18.01 15.54
CA PRO A 302 -20.38 17.59 14.14
C PRO A 302 -20.75 18.74 13.18
N VAL A 303 -19.92 19.79 13.12
CA VAL A 303 -20.20 21.04 12.38
C VAL A 303 -19.29 21.26 11.17
N MET A 304 -18.29 20.40 10.97
CA MET A 304 -17.37 20.51 9.83
C MET A 304 -18.12 20.19 8.52
N PRO A 305 -18.10 21.08 7.50
CA PRO A 305 -18.75 20.82 6.23
C PRO A 305 -17.96 19.83 5.39
N SER A 306 -18.65 19.06 4.53
CA SER A 306 -17.98 18.20 3.56
C SER A 306 -17.30 19.04 2.47
N PHE A 307 -16.08 18.64 2.11
CA PHE A 307 -15.32 19.23 0.99
C PHE A 307 -15.34 18.34 -0.26
N HIS A 308 -16.21 17.33 -0.31
CA HIS A 308 -16.40 16.50 -1.49
C HIS A 308 -16.78 17.37 -2.70
N GLY A 309 -15.99 17.29 -3.78
CA GLY A 309 -16.17 18.11 -4.98
C GLY A 309 -15.70 19.57 -4.86
N ARG A 310 -15.27 20.03 -3.68
CA ARG A 310 -14.66 21.37 -3.47
C ARG A 310 -13.13 21.33 -3.46
N LEU A 311 -12.55 20.22 -3.01
CA LEU A 311 -11.12 19.98 -3.02
C LEU A 311 -10.75 18.95 -4.09
N SER A 312 -9.75 19.26 -4.90
CA SER A 312 -9.10 18.28 -5.78
C SER A 312 -8.17 17.35 -4.98
N ALA A 313 -7.89 16.15 -5.49
CA ALA A 313 -6.98 15.21 -4.84
C ALA A 313 -5.58 15.80 -4.53
N GLY A 314 -5.10 16.72 -5.38
CA GLY A 314 -3.82 17.40 -5.15
C GLY A 314 -3.87 18.41 -4.00
N GLU A 315 -5.00 19.10 -3.83
CA GLU A 315 -5.23 20.02 -2.72
C GLU A 315 -5.41 19.28 -1.39
N VAL A 316 -6.06 18.12 -1.42
CA VAL A 316 -6.17 17.23 -0.26
C VAL A 316 -4.79 16.73 0.18
N GLY A 317 -3.98 16.25 -0.76
CA GLY A 317 -2.61 15.84 -0.48
C GLY A 317 -1.78 17.01 0.08
N ALA A 318 -1.93 18.21 -0.48
CA ALA A 318 -1.28 19.42 0.01
C ALA A 318 -1.68 19.78 1.45
N LEU A 319 -2.99 19.73 1.78
CA LEU A 319 -3.49 19.95 3.14
C LEU A 319 -2.93 18.94 4.13
N VAL A 320 -2.89 17.66 3.76
CA VAL A 320 -2.32 16.60 4.60
C VAL A 320 -0.82 16.85 4.84
N GLU A 321 -0.05 17.20 3.81
CA GLU A 321 1.36 17.55 3.96
C GLU A 321 1.57 18.78 4.84
N TYR A 322 0.68 19.76 4.75
CA TYR A 322 0.70 20.89 5.67
C TYR A 322 0.47 20.46 7.13
N ILE A 323 -0.53 19.62 7.40
CA ILE A 323 -0.79 19.07 8.75
C ILE A 323 0.40 18.25 9.26
N LYS A 324 1.05 17.46 8.39
CA LYS A 324 2.30 16.74 8.72
C LYS A 324 3.45 17.68 9.04
N SER A 325 3.55 18.83 8.39
CA SER A 325 4.60 19.81 8.66
C SER A 325 4.46 20.49 10.03
N LEU A 326 3.26 20.45 10.62
CA LEU A 326 2.96 21.01 11.94
C LEU A 326 3.28 20.03 13.10
N GLN A 327 4.22 19.11 12.91
CA GLN A 327 4.71 18.28 14.02
C GLN A 327 5.74 19.07 14.84
N PRO A 328 5.68 19.05 16.19
CA PRO A 328 6.77 19.59 16.99
C PRO A 328 8.06 18.84 16.62
N GLU A 329 9.15 19.58 16.39
CA GLU A 329 10.43 19.02 15.96
C GLU A 329 10.77 17.76 16.77
N ARG A 330 10.91 16.62 16.08
CA ARG A 330 11.57 15.47 16.69
C ARG A 330 13.00 15.89 17.00
N PRO A 331 13.55 15.54 18.17
CA PRO A 331 14.99 15.62 18.37
C PRO A 331 15.68 14.93 17.20
N GLU A 332 16.60 15.63 16.55
CA GLU A 332 17.48 15.07 15.53
C GLU A 332 18.07 13.78 16.11
N PRO A 333 17.92 12.60 15.46
CA PRO A 333 18.68 11.44 15.89
C PRO A 333 20.16 11.86 15.81
N PRO A 334 20.97 11.54 16.84
CA PRO A 334 22.38 11.90 16.82
C PRO A 334 22.99 11.41 15.51
N PRO A 335 23.88 12.20 14.88
CA PRO A 335 24.47 11.84 13.60
C PRO A 335 24.98 10.41 13.69
N ALA A 336 24.57 9.58 12.72
CA ALA A 336 25.02 8.20 12.64
C ALA A 336 26.55 8.22 12.66
N GLN A 337 27.14 7.73 13.75
CA GLN A 337 28.59 7.53 13.80
C GLN A 337 28.92 6.54 12.69
N GLU A 338 29.79 6.95 11.75
CA GLU A 338 30.34 6.05 10.77
C GLU A 338 30.88 4.81 11.49
N PRO A 339 30.60 3.59 11.01
CA PRO A 339 31.18 2.40 11.60
C PRO A 339 32.71 2.50 11.49
N THR A 340 33.39 2.69 12.61
CA THR A 340 34.85 2.55 12.69
C THR A 340 35.21 1.12 12.32
N TYR A 341 35.64 0.91 11.08
CA TYR A 341 36.25 -0.34 10.65
C TYR A 341 37.59 -0.50 11.37
N GLY A 342 37.62 -1.38 12.38
CA GLY A 342 38.88 -1.89 12.91
C GLY A 342 39.58 -2.75 11.86
N PRO A 343 40.91 -2.72 11.75
CA PRO A 343 41.63 -3.60 10.85
C PRO A 343 41.39 -5.06 11.24
N LEU A 344 41.06 -5.89 10.24
CA LEU A 344 40.87 -7.32 10.41
C LEU A 344 42.15 -7.96 10.97
N PRO A 345 42.07 -8.83 12.00
CA PRO A 345 43.23 -9.57 12.48
C PRO A 345 43.78 -10.47 11.37
N ARG A 346 45.12 -10.49 11.25
CA ARG A 346 45.85 -11.29 10.27
C ARG A 346 45.77 -12.78 10.52
#